data_AF-A0A3B9RS27-F1
#
_entry.id   AF-A0A3B9RS27-F1
#
_cell.length_a   1.000
_cell.length_b   1.000
_cell.length_c   1.000
_cell.angle_alpha   90.00
_cell.angle_beta   90.00
_cell.angle_gamma   90.00
#
_symmetry.space_group_name_H-M   'P 1'
#
loop_
_entity.id
_entity.type
_entity.pdbx_description
1 polymer ?
#
loop_
_entity_poly.entity_id
_entity_poly.type
_entity_poly.pdbx_seq_one_letter_code
_entity_poly.pdbx_strand_id
1 'polypeptide(L)'
;MEGLLRWVVLFLVSSFLGWLLESGYRSIKEHRFIDSGLLSGPFIPIYGAGAVIIETIDISVPDRLTWIEIMACIIFCTMLEFLVHLFYEKVFDLKLWDYSSLFLNIQGRVCLLYSFYWGLLGFSYLHFLQQNIWLIVDSILGSKIFWVLLSSFSVYFVFQGISNTYELLHIRFLKRNLIGMLESPATGNFEDVGGKASTRILLAFPHILKSEISLFVAKVRKQAISAIGFHPYRKALGILLHARVLCEDQGDRQFFQAIEPLLANREVRSMASIRHHQASTLSHSLVISQASWYLAEAFGLDKESCARGALLHDFFLYDWRSEKHPRHATRHAGIALENAQMYFDLNEMEKDIILTHMWPLSKTFYHYRESLLVSMVDKIGSSKDLVSMLRLPK
;
A
#
# COMPACT_ATOMS: atom_id res chain seq x y z
N MET A 1 -29.58 31.91 0.84
CA MET A 1 -28.79 31.03 1.74
C MET A 1 -29.36 29.62 1.80
N GLU A 2 -30.68 29.43 1.86
CA GLU A 2 -31.31 28.10 1.90
C GLU A 2 -30.97 27.19 0.70
N GLY A 3 -30.91 27.75 -0.51
CA GLY A 3 -30.54 26.99 -1.71
C GLY A 3 -29.15 26.37 -1.63
N LEU A 4 -28.11 27.16 -1.32
CA LEU A 4 -26.73 26.66 -1.20
C LEU A 4 -26.62 25.53 -0.18
N LEU A 5 -27.33 25.65 0.93
CA LEU A 5 -27.29 24.65 1.98
C LEU A 5 -27.90 23.31 1.53
N ARG A 6 -29.02 23.32 0.80
CA ARG A 6 -29.61 22.09 0.23
C ARG A 6 -28.58 21.32 -0.61
N TRP A 7 -27.78 22.02 -1.41
CA TRP A 7 -26.69 21.42 -2.19
C TRP A 7 -25.57 20.84 -1.32
N VAL A 8 -25.19 21.51 -0.23
CA VAL A 8 -24.19 20.99 0.71
C VAL A 8 -24.69 19.71 1.41
N VAL A 9 -25.94 19.68 1.83
CA VAL A 9 -26.54 18.49 2.46
C VAL A 9 -26.65 17.34 1.46
N LEU A 10 -27.09 17.62 0.24
CA LEU A 10 -27.09 16.64 -0.85
C LEU A 10 -25.69 16.05 -1.04
N PHE A 11 -24.66 16.88 -1.13
CA PHE A 11 -23.28 16.43 -1.28
C PHE A 11 -22.85 15.49 -0.15
N LEU A 12 -23.14 15.84 1.11
CA LEU A 12 -22.75 15.03 2.28
C LEU A 12 -23.51 13.70 2.34
N VAL A 13 -24.82 13.72 2.12
CA VAL A 13 -25.66 12.51 2.09
C VAL A 13 -25.20 11.58 0.97
N SER A 14 -25.01 12.10 -0.24
CA SER A 14 -24.56 11.32 -1.39
C SER A 14 -23.13 10.79 -1.21
N SER A 15 -22.24 11.53 -0.55
CA SER A 15 -20.89 11.04 -0.18
C SER A 15 -20.95 9.87 0.80
N PHE A 16 -21.90 9.88 1.74
CA PHE A 16 -22.13 8.80 2.69
C PHE A 16 -22.79 7.58 2.03
N LEU A 17 -23.78 7.79 1.15
CA LEU A 17 -24.41 6.70 0.40
C LEU A 17 -23.41 6.02 -0.55
N GLY A 18 -22.56 6.81 -1.22
CA GLY A 18 -21.45 6.27 -2.02
C GLY A 18 -20.50 5.42 -1.19
N TRP A 19 -20.18 5.85 0.03
CA TRP A 19 -19.39 5.05 0.97
C TRP A 19 -20.06 3.72 1.34
N LEU A 20 -21.36 3.71 1.63
CA LEU A 20 -22.10 2.47 1.91
C LEU A 20 -22.09 1.51 0.72
N LEU A 21 -22.28 2.04 -0.50
CA LEU A 21 -22.27 1.25 -1.72
C LEU A 21 -20.90 0.61 -1.96
N GLU A 22 -19.83 1.40 -1.92
CA GLU A 22 -18.50 0.89 -2.24
C GLU A 22 -17.91 0.04 -1.13
N SER A 23 -18.07 0.44 0.14
CA SER A 23 -17.63 -0.37 1.29
C SER A 23 -18.42 -1.66 1.36
N GLY A 24 -19.73 -1.64 1.10
CA GLY A 24 -20.57 -2.82 1.02
C GLY A 24 -20.12 -3.79 -0.08
N TYR A 25 -19.94 -3.29 -1.30
CA TYR A 25 -19.45 -4.09 -2.44
C TYR A 25 -18.10 -4.76 -2.13
N ARG A 26 -17.11 -3.99 -1.64
CA ARG A 26 -15.79 -4.53 -1.31
C ARG A 26 -15.87 -5.52 -0.15
N SER A 27 -16.71 -5.24 0.86
CA SER A 27 -16.86 -6.12 2.03
C SER A 27 -17.46 -7.48 1.68
N ILE A 28 -18.46 -7.50 0.79
CA ILE A 28 -19.07 -8.74 0.29
C ILE A 28 -18.05 -9.55 -0.50
N LYS A 29 -17.31 -8.88 -1.41
CA LYS A 29 -16.31 -9.54 -2.27
C LYS A 29 -15.16 -10.16 -1.47
N GLU A 30 -14.73 -9.51 -0.39
CA GLU A 30 -13.56 -9.91 0.40
C GLU A 30 -13.93 -10.67 1.67
N HIS A 31 -15.22 -10.95 1.88
CA HIS A 31 -15.77 -11.66 3.06
C HIS A 31 -15.33 -11.07 4.41
N ARG A 32 -15.01 -9.78 4.46
CA ARG A 32 -14.61 -9.04 5.65
C ARG A 32 -15.00 -7.59 5.48
N PHE A 33 -15.23 -6.87 6.57
CA PHE A 33 -15.51 -5.45 6.47
C PHE A 33 -14.29 -4.69 5.88
N ILE A 34 -14.54 -3.93 4.81
CA ILE A 34 -13.57 -3.07 4.15
C ILE A 34 -14.16 -1.68 4.08
N ASP A 35 -13.52 -0.75 4.78
CA ASP A 35 -13.74 0.67 4.61
C ASP A 35 -13.06 1.13 3.30
N SER A 36 -13.87 1.46 2.30
CA SER A 36 -13.38 1.93 1.00
C SER A 36 -13.08 3.43 0.97
N GLY A 37 -13.40 4.15 2.05
CA GLY A 37 -13.16 5.58 2.19
C GLY A 37 -11.67 5.91 2.19
N LEU A 38 -11.25 6.79 1.27
CA LEU A 38 -9.92 7.40 1.36
C LEU A 38 -9.81 8.24 2.64
N LEU A 39 -10.86 8.99 2.99
CA LEU A 39 -10.99 9.62 4.30
C LEU A 39 -11.20 8.52 5.35
N SER A 40 -10.59 8.64 6.54
CA SER A 40 -10.73 7.70 7.65
C SER A 40 -12.14 7.73 8.28
N GLY A 41 -13.20 7.53 7.49
CA GLY A 41 -14.60 7.68 7.89
C GLY A 41 -15.57 7.46 6.72
N PRO A 42 -16.88 7.58 6.95
CA PRO A 42 -17.91 7.10 6.04
C PRO A 42 -18.21 8.09 4.90
N PHE A 43 -17.18 8.44 4.12
CA PHE A 43 -17.29 9.44 3.08
C PHE A 43 -16.47 9.07 1.85
N ILE A 44 -17.12 9.13 0.70
CA ILE A 44 -16.44 9.12 -0.59
C ILE A 44 -16.87 10.37 -1.38
N PRO A 45 -16.10 11.47 -1.28
CA PRO A 45 -16.47 12.78 -1.84
C PRO A 45 -16.83 12.79 -3.33
N ILE A 46 -16.27 11.86 -4.11
CA ILE A 46 -16.54 11.78 -5.55
C ILE A 46 -18.02 11.49 -5.85
N TYR A 47 -18.70 10.71 -5.00
CA TYR A 47 -20.14 10.43 -5.15
C TYR A 47 -20.99 11.66 -4.81
N GLY A 48 -20.60 12.43 -3.79
CA GLY A 48 -21.23 13.71 -3.49
C GLY A 48 -21.11 14.70 -4.63
N ALA A 49 -19.90 14.87 -5.18
CA ALA A 49 -19.66 15.76 -6.32
C ALA A 49 -20.39 15.27 -7.57
N GLY A 50 -20.42 13.96 -7.83
CA GLY A 50 -21.19 13.36 -8.93
C GLY A 50 -22.68 13.66 -8.82
N ALA A 51 -23.29 13.48 -7.64
CA ALA A 51 -24.70 13.80 -7.42
C ALA A 51 -25.00 15.29 -7.67
N VAL A 52 -24.16 16.20 -7.17
CA VAL A 52 -24.32 17.64 -7.42
C VAL A 52 -24.25 17.96 -8.92
N ILE A 53 -23.32 17.37 -9.66
CA ILE A 53 -23.19 17.56 -11.11
C ILE A 53 -24.43 17.03 -11.84
N ILE A 54 -24.88 15.82 -11.52
CA ILE A 54 -26.04 15.19 -12.14
C ILE A 54 -27.30 16.03 -11.92
N GLU A 55 -27.56 16.49 -10.69
CA GLU A 55 -28.69 17.36 -10.36
C GLU A 55 -28.60 18.72 -11.06
N THR A 56 -27.39 19.27 -11.21
CA THR A 56 -27.20 20.53 -11.94
C THR A 56 -27.56 20.36 -13.41
N ILE A 57 -27.17 19.25 -14.03
CA ILE A 57 -27.54 18.90 -15.42
C ILE A 57 -29.04 18.68 -15.52
N ASP A 58 -29.64 18.01 -14.53
CA ASP A 58 -31.06 17.69 -14.50
C ASP A 58 -31.93 18.96 -14.52
N ILE A 59 -31.59 19.92 -13.66
CA ILE A 59 -32.26 21.23 -13.59
C ILE A 59 -32.03 22.06 -14.86
N SER A 60 -30.83 21.99 -15.44
CA SER A 60 -30.45 22.83 -16.59
C SER A 60 -31.08 22.35 -17.90
N VAL A 61 -31.43 21.08 -18.01
CA VAL A 61 -31.97 20.48 -19.23
C VAL A 61 -33.20 19.62 -18.90
N PRO A 62 -34.35 20.24 -18.58
CA PRO A 62 -35.58 19.50 -18.27
C PRO A 62 -36.12 18.74 -19.49
N ASP A 63 -36.93 17.71 -19.25
CA ASP A 63 -37.66 16.92 -20.27
C ASP A 63 -36.81 16.28 -21.37
N ARG A 64 -35.54 15.99 -21.08
CA ARG A 64 -34.60 15.33 -22.00
C ARG A 64 -34.89 13.82 -22.13
N LEU A 65 -34.48 13.25 -23.26
CA LEU A 65 -34.57 11.81 -23.49
C LEU A 65 -33.62 11.05 -22.55
N THR A 66 -34.05 9.91 -22.02
CA THR A 66 -33.29 9.09 -21.06
C THR A 66 -31.87 8.75 -21.52
N TRP A 67 -31.66 8.53 -22.82
CA TRP A 67 -30.33 8.24 -23.35
C TRP A 67 -29.37 9.44 -23.24
N ILE A 68 -29.89 10.67 -23.31
CA ILE A 68 -29.10 11.91 -23.12
C ILE A 68 -28.63 11.99 -21.67
N GLU A 69 -29.49 11.61 -20.72
CA GLU A 69 -29.17 11.59 -19.28
C GLU A 69 -28.04 10.62 -18.99
N ILE A 70 -28.15 9.39 -19.52
CA ILE A 70 -27.13 8.36 -19.37
C ILE A 70 -25.81 8.86 -19.96
N MET A 71 -25.84 9.43 -21.17
CA MET A 71 -24.64 9.94 -21.83
C MET A 71 -24.01 11.11 -21.05
N ALA A 72 -24.82 12.02 -20.51
CA ALA A 72 -24.33 13.08 -19.65
C ALA A 72 -23.68 12.50 -18.38
N CYS A 73 -24.31 11.53 -17.71
CA CYS A 73 -23.72 10.86 -16.54
C CYS A 73 -22.40 10.17 -16.88
N ILE A 74 -22.33 9.45 -18.01
CA ILE A 74 -21.10 8.81 -18.50
C ILE A 74 -20.00 9.87 -18.67
N ILE A 75 -20.28 10.96 -19.38
CA ILE A 75 -19.27 11.99 -19.70
C ILE A 75 -18.82 12.74 -18.44
N PHE A 76 -19.75 13.31 -17.68
CA PHE A 76 -19.44 14.21 -16.59
C PHE A 76 -18.88 13.49 -15.36
N CYS A 77 -19.39 12.30 -15.00
CA CYS A 77 -18.83 11.53 -13.90
C CYS A 77 -17.45 10.95 -14.26
N THR A 78 -17.25 10.50 -15.51
CA THR A 78 -15.91 10.09 -15.98
C THR A 78 -14.94 11.27 -15.98
N MET A 79 -15.40 12.45 -16.39
CA MET A 79 -14.57 13.66 -16.32
C MET A 79 -14.21 14.00 -14.87
N LEU A 80 -15.16 13.91 -13.94
CA LEU A 80 -14.89 14.09 -12.51
C LEU A 80 -13.85 13.07 -12.01
N GLU A 81 -14.01 11.79 -12.32
CA GLU A 81 -13.06 10.73 -11.97
C GLU A 81 -11.65 11.03 -12.50
N PHE A 82 -11.56 11.46 -13.76
CA PHE A 82 -10.30 11.87 -14.38
C PHE A 82 -9.65 13.04 -13.64
N LEU A 83 -10.42 14.08 -13.29
CA LEU A 83 -9.94 15.25 -12.57
C LEU A 83 -9.49 14.90 -11.15
N VAL A 84 -10.23 14.04 -10.45
CA VAL A 84 -9.85 13.58 -9.11
C VAL A 84 -8.56 12.76 -9.18
N HIS A 85 -8.40 11.87 -10.17
CA HIS A 85 -7.15 11.15 -10.39
C HIS A 85 -5.97 12.11 -10.61
N LEU A 86 -6.14 13.09 -11.51
CA LEU A 86 -5.13 14.11 -11.78
C LEU A 86 -4.78 14.93 -10.56
N PHE A 87 -5.76 15.31 -9.74
CA PHE A 87 -5.53 16.03 -8.50
C PHE A 87 -4.62 15.23 -7.55
N TYR A 88 -4.91 13.95 -7.33
CA TYR A 88 -4.07 13.11 -6.45
C TYR A 88 -2.66 12.91 -7.00
N GLU A 89 -2.54 12.70 -8.31
CA GLU A 89 -1.25 12.52 -8.96
C GLU A 89 -0.40 13.81 -8.90
N LYS A 90 -0.98 14.98 -9.17
CA LYS A 90 -0.22 16.24 -9.18
C LYS A 90 0.09 16.78 -7.79
N VAL A 91 -0.84 16.67 -6.85
CA VAL A 91 -0.69 17.23 -5.50
C VAL A 91 0.05 16.27 -4.57
N PHE A 92 -0.21 14.96 -4.66
CA PHE A 92 0.38 13.98 -3.74
C PHE A 92 1.41 13.06 -4.38
N ASP A 93 1.59 13.09 -5.71
CA ASP A 93 2.43 12.11 -6.44
C ASP A 93 1.99 10.66 -6.19
N LEU A 94 0.68 10.47 -6.02
CA LEU A 94 0.03 9.20 -5.75
C LEU A 94 -0.99 8.90 -6.83
N LYS A 95 -0.96 7.68 -7.35
CA LYS A 95 -2.02 7.11 -8.16
C LYS A 95 -2.84 6.21 -7.24
N LEU A 96 -4.10 6.53 -6.97
CA LEU A 96 -4.95 5.72 -6.08
C LEU A 96 -5.55 4.50 -6.79
N TRP A 97 -5.73 4.59 -8.10
CA TRP A 97 -6.13 3.50 -8.97
C TRP A 97 -5.39 3.58 -10.32
N ASP A 98 -5.39 2.46 -11.04
CA ASP A 98 -4.75 2.33 -12.36
C ASP A 98 -5.58 1.40 -13.26
N TYR A 99 -6.10 1.95 -14.36
CA TYR A 99 -6.86 1.25 -15.39
C TYR A 99 -6.06 0.98 -16.66
N SER A 100 -4.72 1.07 -16.62
CA SER A 100 -3.85 0.92 -17.81
C SER A 100 -4.03 -0.40 -18.54
N SER A 101 -4.46 -1.47 -17.86
CA SER A 101 -4.71 -2.79 -18.45
C SER A 101 -6.11 -2.96 -19.05
N LEU A 102 -6.99 -1.96 -18.93
CA LEU A 102 -8.37 -2.05 -19.39
C LEU A 102 -8.56 -1.44 -20.77
N PHE A 103 -9.54 -1.97 -21.51
CA PHE A 103 -9.87 -1.51 -22.85
C PHE A 103 -10.30 -0.04 -22.86
N LEU A 104 -9.81 0.73 -23.84
CA LEU A 104 -10.06 2.17 -24.00
C LEU A 104 -9.83 2.97 -22.71
N ASN A 105 -8.70 2.72 -22.06
CA ASN A 105 -8.25 3.56 -20.96
C ASN A 105 -7.59 4.85 -21.47
N ILE A 106 -7.73 5.94 -20.70
CA ILE A 106 -7.04 7.19 -20.96
C ILE A 106 -5.97 7.37 -19.89
N GLN A 107 -4.71 7.14 -20.26
CA GLN A 107 -3.55 7.24 -19.37
C GLN A 107 -3.69 6.42 -18.07
N GLY A 108 -4.47 5.33 -18.10
CA GLY A 108 -4.81 4.53 -16.91
C GLY A 108 -5.66 5.25 -15.84
N ARG A 109 -6.24 6.42 -16.13
CA ARG A 109 -7.02 7.21 -15.15
C ARG A 109 -8.49 6.87 -15.13
N VAL A 110 -9.05 6.69 -16.33
CA VAL A 110 -10.43 6.30 -16.59
C VAL A 110 -10.44 5.27 -17.70
N CYS A 111 -11.49 4.47 -17.80
CA CYS A 111 -11.69 3.57 -18.93
C CYS A 111 -13.17 3.40 -19.26
N LEU A 112 -13.44 2.94 -20.48
CA LEU A 112 -14.80 2.83 -21.01
C LEU A 112 -15.73 1.98 -20.13
N LEU A 113 -15.22 0.89 -19.54
CA LEU A 113 -16.03 0.00 -18.71
C LEU A 113 -16.60 0.72 -17.48
N TYR A 114 -15.74 1.42 -16.71
CA TYR A 114 -16.19 2.16 -15.53
C TYR A 114 -17.00 3.40 -15.92
N SER A 115 -16.72 4.02 -17.07
CA SER A 115 -17.58 5.05 -17.65
C SER A 115 -19.01 4.56 -17.86
N PHE A 116 -19.21 3.33 -18.37
CA PHE A 116 -20.55 2.75 -18.48
C PHE A 116 -21.21 2.51 -17.11
N TYR A 117 -20.46 2.07 -16.10
CA TYR A 117 -20.98 1.94 -14.74
C TYR A 117 -21.44 3.29 -14.16
N TRP A 118 -20.72 4.38 -14.43
CA TRP A 118 -21.19 5.72 -14.06
C TRP A 118 -22.50 6.11 -14.74
N GLY A 119 -22.68 5.73 -16.01
CA GLY A 119 -23.95 5.91 -16.73
C GLY A 119 -25.12 5.16 -16.08
N LEU A 120 -24.93 3.88 -15.76
CA LEU A 120 -25.94 3.05 -15.11
C LEU A 120 -26.26 3.54 -13.70
N LEU A 121 -25.24 3.94 -12.94
CA LEU A 121 -25.40 4.48 -11.60
C LEU A 121 -26.14 5.83 -11.64
N GLY A 122 -25.78 6.72 -12.57
CA GLY A 122 -26.46 8.01 -12.75
C GLY A 122 -27.91 7.85 -13.17
N PHE A 123 -28.21 6.91 -14.07
CA PHE A 123 -29.59 6.53 -14.40
C PHE A 123 -30.36 6.04 -13.17
N SER A 124 -29.75 5.12 -12.42
CA SER A 124 -30.38 4.57 -11.22
C SER A 124 -30.63 5.65 -10.15
N TYR A 125 -29.71 6.61 -10.05
CA TYR A 125 -29.84 7.77 -9.20
C TYR A 125 -31.06 8.61 -9.60
N LEU A 126 -31.12 9.08 -10.85
CA LEU A 126 -32.20 9.96 -11.34
C LEU A 126 -33.59 9.28 -11.25
N HIS A 127 -33.69 8.03 -11.68
CA HIS A 127 -35.00 7.37 -11.83
C HIS A 127 -35.53 6.69 -10.57
N PHE A 128 -34.66 6.34 -9.61
CA PHE A 128 -35.08 5.59 -8.42
C PHE A 128 -34.71 6.24 -7.08
N LEU A 129 -33.57 6.95 -7.01
CA LEU A 129 -33.03 7.43 -5.74
C LEU A 129 -33.27 8.92 -5.51
N GLN A 130 -33.31 9.73 -6.57
CA GLN A 130 -33.34 11.20 -6.53
C GLN A 130 -34.43 11.72 -5.60
N GLN A 131 -35.68 11.30 -5.81
CA GLN A 131 -36.81 11.75 -4.98
C GLN A 131 -36.61 11.41 -3.49
N ASN A 132 -36.16 10.19 -3.19
CA ASN A 132 -35.92 9.75 -1.82
C ASN A 132 -34.77 10.53 -1.16
N ILE A 133 -33.71 10.83 -1.91
CA ILE A 133 -32.58 11.61 -1.42
C ILE A 133 -33.01 13.04 -1.12
N TRP A 134 -33.78 13.68 -1.99
CA TRP A 134 -34.31 15.03 -1.73
C TRP A 134 -35.25 15.07 -0.53
N LEU A 135 -36.08 14.04 -0.31
CA LEU A 135 -36.90 13.93 0.90
C LEU A 135 -36.05 13.83 2.17
N ILE A 136 -34.93 13.09 2.12
CA ILE A 136 -33.98 13.02 3.23
C ILE A 136 -33.32 14.39 3.47
N VAL A 137 -32.87 15.06 2.42
CA VAL A 137 -32.27 16.41 2.48
C VAL A 137 -33.24 17.39 3.14
N ASP A 138 -34.48 17.44 2.68
CA ASP A 138 -35.50 18.36 3.19
C ASP A 138 -35.90 18.01 4.63
N SER A 139 -35.95 16.72 4.99
CA SER A 139 -36.19 16.26 6.36
C SER A 139 -35.07 16.69 7.31
N ILE A 140 -33.81 16.61 6.87
CA ILE A 140 -32.64 17.07 7.64
C ILE A 140 -32.72 18.58 7.87
N LEU A 141 -33.13 19.34 6.86
CA LEU A 141 -33.21 20.81 6.97
C LEU A 141 -34.43 21.30 7.75
N GLY A 142 -35.53 20.53 7.77
CA GLY A 142 -36.75 20.89 8.49
C GLY A 142 -36.68 20.73 10.01
N SER A 143 -35.71 19.97 10.54
CA SER A 143 -35.63 19.65 11.98
C SER A 143 -34.40 20.25 12.66
N LYS A 144 -34.61 20.98 13.76
CA LYS A 144 -33.54 21.57 14.59
C LYS A 144 -32.53 20.53 15.11
N ILE A 145 -32.97 19.29 15.35
CA ILE A 145 -32.07 18.21 15.79
C ILE A 145 -31.10 17.83 14.68
N PHE A 146 -31.61 17.70 13.45
CA PHE A 146 -30.79 17.35 12.30
C PHE A 146 -29.81 18.46 11.92
N TRP A 147 -30.08 19.72 12.25
CA TRP A 147 -29.09 20.80 12.13
C TRP A 147 -27.86 20.59 13.00
N VAL A 148 -28.04 20.20 14.27
CA VAL A 148 -26.91 19.91 15.17
C VAL A 148 -26.10 18.72 14.66
N LEU A 149 -26.77 17.68 14.17
CA LEU A 149 -26.13 16.51 13.56
C LEU A 149 -25.39 16.88 12.28
N LEU A 150 -26.01 17.65 11.39
CA LEU A 150 -25.42 18.12 10.14
C LEU A 150 -24.18 18.97 10.38
N SER A 151 -24.24 19.92 11.32
CA SER A 151 -23.07 20.73 11.70
C SER A 151 -21.95 19.85 12.24
N SER A 152 -22.25 18.91 13.14
CA SER A 152 -21.26 17.98 13.69
C SER A 152 -20.65 17.09 12.59
N PHE A 153 -21.47 16.58 11.68
CA PHE A 153 -21.05 15.74 10.56
C PHE A 153 -20.21 16.52 9.54
N SER A 154 -20.54 17.79 9.31
CA SER A 154 -19.77 18.70 8.44
C SER A 154 -18.40 19.03 9.05
N VAL A 155 -18.35 19.33 10.35
CA VAL A 155 -17.08 19.53 11.07
C VAL A 155 -16.23 18.26 11.01
N TYR A 156 -16.83 17.09 11.21
CA TYR A 156 -16.15 15.81 11.09
C TYR A 156 -15.61 15.58 9.67
N PHE A 157 -16.40 15.85 8.63
CA PHE A 157 -15.96 15.76 7.24
C PHE A 157 -14.75 16.66 6.96
N VAL A 158 -14.79 17.92 7.40
CA VAL A 158 -13.68 18.87 7.22
C VAL A 158 -12.43 18.41 7.98
N PHE A 159 -12.59 17.99 9.24
CA PHE A 159 -11.50 17.44 10.04
C PHE A 159 -10.83 16.25 9.34
N GLN A 160 -11.64 15.33 8.79
CA GLN A 160 -11.11 14.17 8.06
C GLN A 160 -10.43 14.55 6.74
N GLY A 161 -10.96 15.54 6.02
CA GLY A 161 -10.29 16.08 4.84
C GLY A 161 -8.89 16.63 5.16
N ILE A 162 -8.77 17.36 6.28
CA ILE A 162 -7.49 17.89 6.76
C ILE A 162 -6.57 16.76 7.20
N SER A 163 -7.03 15.82 8.03
CA SER A 163 -6.23 14.68 8.50
C SER A 163 -5.71 13.83 7.35
N ASN A 164 -6.58 13.47 6.39
CA ASN A 164 -6.19 12.71 5.21
C ASN A 164 -5.17 13.45 4.34
N THR A 165 -5.30 14.78 4.22
CA THR A 165 -4.31 15.59 3.51
C THR A 165 -2.94 15.47 4.17
N TYR A 166 -2.86 15.57 5.50
CA TYR A 166 -1.61 15.35 6.23
C TYR A 166 -1.05 13.93 6.04
N GLU A 167 -1.90 12.90 6.09
CA GLU A 167 -1.48 11.51 5.86
C GLU A 167 -0.90 11.30 4.46
N LEU A 168 -1.56 11.82 3.41
CA LEU A 168 -1.09 11.72 2.03
C LEU A 168 0.20 12.50 1.79
N LEU A 169 0.38 13.66 2.43
CA LEU A 169 1.63 14.41 2.38
C LEU A 169 2.79 13.64 3.04
N HIS A 170 2.55 12.95 4.16
CA HIS A 170 3.57 12.09 4.77
C HIS A 170 3.90 10.89 3.88
N ILE A 171 2.90 10.27 3.22
CA ILE A 171 3.16 9.19 2.26
C ILE A 171 3.98 9.71 1.07
N ARG A 172 3.66 10.91 0.55
CA ARG A 172 4.46 11.56 -0.50
C ARG A 172 5.89 11.81 -0.03
N PHE A 173 6.06 12.32 1.18
CA PHE A 173 7.38 12.58 1.76
C PHE A 173 8.17 11.29 1.91
N LEU A 174 7.56 10.25 2.48
CA LEU A 174 8.13 8.91 2.59
C LEU A 174 8.57 8.40 1.22
N LYS A 175 7.69 8.38 0.24
CA LYS A 175 7.95 7.88 -1.12
C LYS A 175 9.19 8.55 -1.74
N ARG A 176 9.27 9.89 -1.66
CA ARG A 176 10.38 10.66 -2.24
C ARG A 176 11.72 10.40 -1.54
N ASN A 177 11.70 10.04 -0.27
CA ASN A 177 12.91 9.87 0.53
C ASN A 177 13.31 8.40 0.75
N LEU A 178 12.40 7.43 0.58
CA LEU A 178 12.59 6.04 0.95
C LEU A 178 13.88 5.44 0.36
N ILE A 179 14.09 5.59 -0.95
CA ILE A 179 15.29 5.07 -1.60
C ILE A 179 16.55 5.89 -1.21
N GLY A 180 16.41 7.19 -0.98
CA GLY A 180 17.52 8.06 -0.55
C GLY A 180 18.04 7.71 0.85
N MET A 181 17.17 7.21 1.74
CA MET A 181 17.54 6.73 3.07
C MET A 181 18.56 5.59 3.00
N LEU A 182 18.57 4.79 1.93
CA LEU A 182 19.56 3.73 1.74
C LEU A 182 20.93 4.23 1.29
N GLU A 183 21.08 5.45 0.78
CA GLU A 183 22.33 5.93 0.19
C GLU A 183 23.12 6.87 1.11
N SER A 184 22.42 7.67 1.89
CA SER A 184 23.04 8.63 2.80
C SER A 184 22.69 8.25 4.23
N PRO A 185 23.64 8.29 5.19
CA PRO A 185 23.27 8.38 6.59
C PRO A 185 22.43 9.64 6.74
N ALA A 186 21.10 9.47 6.86
CA ALA A 186 20.17 10.58 6.84
C ALA A 186 20.52 11.61 7.91
N THR A 187 20.47 12.89 7.55
CA THR A 187 20.38 14.00 8.49
C THR A 187 18.95 14.03 9.05
N GLY A 188 18.58 13.07 9.90
CA GLY A 188 17.24 12.98 10.52
C GLY A 188 16.87 11.59 11.00
N ASN A 189 15.97 11.51 11.99
CA ASN A 189 15.45 10.24 12.53
C ASN A 189 14.55 9.54 11.48
N PHE A 190 14.74 8.24 11.27
CA PHE A 190 13.96 7.46 10.29
C PHE A 190 12.46 7.48 10.62
N GLU A 191 12.11 7.49 11.91
CA GLU A 191 10.72 7.60 12.36
C GLU A 191 10.04 8.89 11.89
N ASP A 192 10.77 10.00 11.74
CA ASP A 192 10.20 11.26 11.24
C ASP A 192 9.83 11.17 9.76
N VAL A 193 10.44 10.24 9.01
CA VAL A 193 10.20 10.06 7.58
C VAL A 193 8.97 9.20 7.30
N GLY A 194 8.78 8.11 8.05
CA GLY A 194 7.72 7.14 7.77
C GLY A 194 6.93 6.63 8.96
N GLY A 195 7.35 6.91 10.20
CA GLY A 195 6.63 6.51 11.41
C GLY A 195 5.22 7.12 11.52
N LYS A 196 5.01 8.27 10.88
CA LYS A 196 3.71 8.96 10.80
C LYS A 196 2.93 8.62 9.51
N ALA A 197 3.48 7.82 8.61
CA ALA A 197 2.78 7.45 7.38
C ALA A 197 1.61 6.52 7.71
N SER A 198 0.45 6.79 7.12
CA SER A 198 -0.77 6.04 7.37
C SER A 198 -0.67 4.61 6.84
N THR A 199 -0.45 3.64 7.73
CA THR A 199 -0.44 2.21 7.39
C THR A 199 -1.78 1.78 6.80
N ARG A 200 -2.89 2.39 7.25
CA ARG A 200 -4.24 2.17 6.67
C ARG A 200 -4.25 2.44 5.16
N ILE A 201 -3.78 3.60 4.72
CA ILE A 201 -3.76 3.97 3.30
C ILE A 201 -2.80 3.06 2.53
N LEU A 202 -1.61 2.78 3.06
CA LEU A 202 -0.64 1.91 2.40
C LEU A 202 -1.16 0.46 2.24
N LEU A 203 -1.95 -0.03 3.20
CA LEU A 203 -2.60 -1.35 3.12
C LEU A 203 -3.81 -1.35 2.18
N ALA A 204 -4.57 -0.25 2.09
CA ALA A 204 -5.68 -0.10 1.15
C ALA A 204 -5.20 0.06 -0.30
N PHE A 205 -4.02 0.65 -0.50
CA PHE A 205 -3.41 0.95 -1.79
C PHE A 205 -1.98 0.40 -1.89
N PRO A 206 -1.80 -0.94 -1.87
CA PRO A 206 -0.48 -1.58 -1.77
C PRO A 206 0.43 -1.33 -2.98
N HIS A 207 -0.13 -0.95 -4.13
CA HIS A 207 0.64 -0.61 -5.32
C HIS A 207 1.53 0.63 -5.13
N ILE A 208 1.22 1.50 -4.16
CA ILE A 208 2.07 2.66 -3.81
C ILE A 208 3.48 2.16 -3.45
N LEU A 209 3.60 1.21 -2.52
CA LEU A 209 4.91 0.64 -2.14
C LEU A 209 5.50 -0.25 -3.22
N LYS A 210 4.67 -0.97 -3.99
CA LYS A 210 5.15 -1.78 -5.12
C LYS A 210 5.92 -0.94 -6.14
N SER A 211 5.49 0.30 -6.38
CA SER A 211 6.18 1.22 -7.28
C SER A 211 7.58 1.59 -6.77
N GLU A 212 7.73 1.82 -5.47
CA GLU A 212 9.02 2.13 -4.85
C GLU A 212 9.98 0.94 -4.85
N ILE A 213 9.47 -0.28 -4.61
CA ILE A 213 10.26 -1.50 -4.76
C ILE A 213 10.76 -1.65 -6.20
N SER A 214 9.92 -1.31 -7.17
CA SER A 214 10.28 -1.38 -8.59
C SER A 214 11.38 -0.38 -8.95
N LEU A 215 11.32 0.83 -8.38
CA LEU A 215 12.37 1.86 -8.53
C LEU A 215 13.68 1.42 -7.86
N PHE A 216 13.62 0.83 -6.67
CA PHE A 216 14.79 0.27 -5.98
C PHE A 216 15.44 -0.84 -6.81
N VAL A 217 14.65 -1.78 -7.33
CA VAL A 217 15.15 -2.85 -8.22
C VAL A 217 15.78 -2.27 -9.49
N ALA A 218 15.13 -1.29 -10.13
CA ALA A 218 15.66 -0.64 -11.33
C ALA A 218 17.01 0.05 -11.07
N LYS A 219 17.17 0.65 -9.88
CA LYS A 219 18.42 1.26 -9.43
C LYS A 219 19.53 0.22 -9.19
N VAL A 220 19.24 -0.84 -8.43
CA VAL A 220 20.16 -1.96 -8.20
C VAL A 220 20.61 -2.56 -9.55
N ARG A 221 19.67 -2.74 -10.49
CA ARG A 221 19.97 -3.20 -11.86
C ARG A 221 20.88 -2.24 -12.63
N LYS A 222 20.59 -0.94 -12.59
CA LYS A 222 21.43 0.08 -13.25
C LYS A 222 22.87 0.01 -12.74
N GLN A 223 23.06 -0.12 -11.42
CA GLN A 223 24.39 -0.26 -10.82
C GLN A 223 25.06 -1.59 -11.19
N ALA A 224 24.28 -2.69 -11.26
CA ALA A 224 24.80 -3.98 -11.67
C ALA A 224 25.33 -3.99 -13.12
N ILE A 225 24.69 -3.28 -14.06
CA ILE A 225 25.12 -3.26 -15.47
C ILE A 225 26.27 -2.28 -15.75
N SER A 226 26.52 -1.31 -14.85
CA SER A 226 27.58 -0.31 -15.00
C SER A 226 28.94 -0.93 -15.33
N ALA A 227 29.74 -0.25 -16.18
CA ALA A 227 31.03 -0.74 -16.67
C ALA A 227 32.08 -0.94 -15.57
N ILE A 228 31.92 -0.27 -14.42
CA ILE A 228 32.74 -0.40 -13.20
C ILE A 228 32.12 -1.45 -12.25
N GLY A 229 31.29 -2.35 -12.81
CA GLY A 229 30.29 -3.18 -12.13
C GLY A 229 30.71 -3.70 -10.76
N PHE A 230 30.18 -3.06 -9.73
CA PHE A 230 30.33 -3.50 -8.35
C PHE A 230 29.73 -4.91 -8.24
N HIS A 231 30.61 -5.90 -8.08
CA HIS A 231 30.31 -7.32 -7.91
C HIS A 231 29.11 -7.60 -6.97
N PRO A 232 28.94 -6.90 -5.83
CA PRO A 232 27.83 -7.18 -4.90
C PRO A 232 26.43 -6.98 -5.50
N TYR A 233 26.19 -5.95 -6.33
CA TYR A 233 24.87 -5.72 -6.93
C TYR A 233 24.46 -6.86 -7.87
N ARG A 234 25.38 -7.33 -8.73
CA ARG A 234 25.13 -8.46 -9.63
C ARG A 234 24.83 -9.73 -8.86
N LYS A 235 25.59 -9.96 -7.79
CA LYS A 235 25.47 -11.17 -6.98
C LYS A 235 24.14 -11.23 -6.25
N ALA A 236 23.72 -10.13 -5.62
CA ALA A 236 22.41 -10.02 -4.99
C ALA A 236 21.25 -10.27 -5.98
N LEU A 237 21.31 -9.66 -7.17
CA LEU A 237 20.31 -9.90 -8.21
C LEU A 237 20.28 -11.36 -8.67
N GLY A 238 21.45 -12.01 -8.80
CA GLY A 238 21.56 -13.42 -9.14
C GLY A 238 20.91 -14.33 -8.09
N ILE A 239 21.19 -14.09 -6.80
CA ILE A 239 20.60 -14.84 -5.68
C ILE A 239 19.08 -14.71 -5.68
N LEU A 240 18.56 -13.48 -5.80
CA LEU A 240 17.11 -13.22 -5.81
C LEU A 240 16.44 -13.82 -7.05
N LEU A 241 17.04 -13.70 -8.23
CA LEU A 241 16.45 -14.20 -9.48
C LEU A 241 16.33 -15.73 -9.50
N HIS A 242 17.33 -16.43 -8.96
CA HIS A 242 17.35 -17.90 -8.92
C HIS A 242 16.71 -18.47 -7.65
N ALA A 243 16.32 -17.62 -6.70
CA ALA A 243 15.78 -18.00 -5.40
C ALA A 243 16.60 -19.10 -4.70
N ARG A 244 17.94 -18.99 -4.76
CA ARG A 244 18.87 -19.93 -4.15
C ARG A 244 20.13 -19.23 -3.64
N VAL A 245 20.69 -19.77 -2.57
CA VAL A 245 21.99 -19.32 -2.08
C VAL A 245 23.13 -19.81 -2.97
N LEU A 246 24.23 -19.06 -3.00
CA LEU A 246 25.46 -19.38 -3.73
C LEU A 246 26.60 -19.67 -2.75
N CYS A 247 27.55 -20.52 -3.14
CA CYS A 247 28.75 -20.82 -2.36
C CYS A 247 29.94 -21.03 -3.30
N GLU A 248 30.27 -19.99 -4.05
CA GLU A 248 31.20 -20.05 -5.18
C GLU A 248 32.50 -19.29 -4.90
N ASP A 249 32.46 -18.25 -4.08
CA ASP A 249 33.62 -17.38 -3.83
C ASP A 249 33.93 -17.11 -2.34
N GLN A 250 34.93 -16.26 -2.10
CA GLN A 250 35.34 -15.87 -0.74
C GLN A 250 34.25 -15.06 -0.02
N GLY A 251 33.49 -14.23 -0.74
CA GLY A 251 32.40 -13.45 -0.15
C GLY A 251 31.27 -14.34 0.35
N ASP A 252 30.96 -15.44 -0.36
CA ASP A 252 29.97 -16.42 0.12
C ASP A 252 30.46 -17.14 1.38
N ARG A 253 31.76 -17.48 1.42
CA ARG A 253 32.35 -18.09 2.61
C ARG A 253 32.29 -17.17 3.82
N GLN A 254 32.56 -15.88 3.65
CA GLN A 254 32.42 -14.87 4.70
C GLN A 254 30.96 -14.72 5.14
N PHE A 255 30.02 -14.74 4.20
CA PHE A 255 28.59 -14.73 4.51
C PHE A 255 28.21 -15.94 5.39
N PHE A 256 28.59 -17.15 4.98
CA PHE A 256 28.27 -18.36 5.76
C PHE A 256 28.96 -18.37 7.12
N GLN A 257 30.18 -17.84 7.24
CA GLN A 257 30.86 -17.67 8.53
C GLN A 257 30.07 -16.73 9.46
N ALA A 258 29.55 -15.62 8.94
CA ALA A 258 28.78 -14.65 9.73
C ALA A 258 27.48 -15.24 10.31
N ILE A 259 26.83 -16.15 9.56
CA ILE A 259 25.58 -16.80 9.99
C ILE A 259 25.75 -18.21 10.56
N GLU A 260 26.98 -18.74 10.57
CA GLU A 260 27.28 -20.09 11.07
C GLU A 260 26.76 -20.32 12.51
N PRO A 261 26.94 -19.39 13.47
CA PRO A 261 26.40 -19.58 14.82
C PRO A 261 24.88 -19.73 14.85
N LEU A 262 24.17 -19.06 13.93
CA LEU A 262 22.72 -19.17 13.81
C LEU A 262 22.33 -20.50 13.17
N LEU A 263 22.97 -20.88 12.06
CA LEU A 263 22.69 -22.12 11.34
C LEU A 263 23.04 -23.39 12.13
N ALA A 264 24.00 -23.31 13.06
CA ALA A 264 24.32 -24.42 13.96
C ALA A 264 23.13 -24.76 14.89
N ASN A 265 22.30 -23.78 15.23
CA ASN A 265 21.14 -23.97 16.09
C ASN A 265 20.09 -24.88 15.42
N ARG A 266 19.56 -25.84 16.20
CA ARG A 266 18.57 -26.81 15.69
C ARG A 266 17.24 -26.16 15.31
N GLU A 267 16.82 -25.10 16.00
CA GLU A 267 15.55 -24.42 15.75
C GLU A 267 15.62 -23.61 14.47
N VAL A 268 16.76 -22.97 14.18
CA VAL A 268 16.96 -22.31 12.87
C VAL A 268 16.88 -23.35 11.74
N ARG A 269 17.48 -24.53 11.92
CA ARG A 269 17.37 -25.63 10.95
C ARG A 269 15.95 -26.21 10.85
N SER A 270 15.16 -26.17 11.93
CA SER A 270 13.78 -26.69 11.92
C SER A 270 12.85 -25.90 11.00
N MET A 271 13.17 -24.62 10.71
CA MET A 271 12.49 -23.80 9.70
C MET A 271 12.49 -24.44 8.29
N ALA A 272 13.37 -25.39 8.00
CA ALA A 272 13.36 -26.14 6.73
C ALA A 272 12.11 -27.01 6.56
N SER A 273 11.46 -27.39 7.66
CA SER A 273 10.23 -28.18 7.68
C SER A 273 8.96 -27.33 7.55
N ILE A 274 9.07 -26.02 7.76
CA ILE A 274 7.94 -25.08 7.75
C ILE A 274 7.82 -24.49 6.34
N ARG A 275 6.62 -24.54 5.76
CA ARG A 275 6.39 -24.05 4.40
C ARG A 275 6.19 -22.52 4.38
N HIS A 276 6.94 -21.82 3.55
CA HIS A 276 6.84 -20.37 3.32
C HIS A 276 6.82 -20.09 1.80
N HIS A 277 5.75 -19.48 1.29
CA HIS A 277 5.49 -19.38 -0.16
C HIS A 277 5.63 -20.73 -0.92
N GLN A 278 6.51 -20.79 -1.92
CA GLN A 278 6.82 -21.98 -2.73
C GLN A 278 8.04 -22.76 -2.18
N ALA A 279 8.60 -22.33 -1.05
CA ALA A 279 9.82 -22.87 -0.45
C ALA A 279 9.60 -23.21 1.04
N SER A 280 10.67 -23.60 1.73
CA SER A 280 10.68 -23.62 3.20
C SER A 280 10.99 -22.24 3.76
N THR A 281 10.58 -21.96 4.99
CA THR A 281 10.95 -20.73 5.72
C THR A 281 12.47 -20.57 5.74
N LEU A 282 13.22 -21.64 6.03
CA LEU A 282 14.69 -21.56 6.05
C LEU A 282 15.28 -21.17 4.70
N SER A 283 14.83 -21.79 3.62
CA SER A 283 15.33 -21.49 2.27
C SER A 283 15.00 -20.06 1.85
N HIS A 284 13.82 -19.55 2.20
CA HIS A 284 13.44 -18.16 1.95
C HIS A 284 14.37 -17.21 2.72
N SER A 285 14.46 -17.36 4.04
CA SER A 285 15.28 -16.50 4.89
C SER A 285 16.77 -16.53 4.51
N LEU A 286 17.30 -17.68 4.08
CA LEU A 286 18.68 -17.80 3.57
C LEU A 286 18.90 -16.97 2.29
N VAL A 287 17.96 -17.00 1.35
CA VAL A 287 18.04 -16.21 0.10
C VAL A 287 17.97 -14.71 0.42
N ILE A 288 17.02 -14.28 1.27
CA ILE A 288 16.89 -12.89 1.69
C ILE A 288 18.16 -12.44 2.45
N SER A 289 18.70 -13.30 3.31
CA SER A 289 19.92 -13.06 4.07
C SER A 289 21.14 -12.85 3.18
N GLN A 290 21.40 -13.74 2.21
CA GLN A 290 22.57 -13.61 1.34
C GLN A 290 22.44 -12.44 0.36
N ALA A 291 21.24 -12.20 -0.17
CA ALA A 291 21.01 -11.02 -1.01
C ALA A 291 21.21 -9.72 -0.23
N SER A 292 20.72 -9.65 1.01
CA SER A 292 20.88 -8.49 1.90
C SER A 292 22.34 -8.26 2.28
N TRP A 293 23.14 -9.31 2.52
CA TRP A 293 24.58 -9.22 2.76
C TRP A 293 25.32 -8.48 1.63
N TYR A 294 25.04 -8.84 0.39
CA TYR A 294 25.68 -8.22 -0.77
C TYR A 294 25.16 -6.81 -1.05
N LEU A 295 23.86 -6.56 -0.87
CA LEU A 295 23.35 -5.20 -1.02
C LEU A 295 23.84 -4.29 0.11
N ALA A 296 23.95 -4.79 1.34
CA ALA A 296 24.52 -4.05 2.46
C ALA A 296 25.97 -3.62 2.15
N GLU A 297 26.78 -4.52 1.58
CA GLU A 297 28.12 -4.17 1.09
C GLU A 297 28.08 -3.06 0.03
N ALA A 298 27.14 -3.17 -0.91
CA ALA A 298 26.99 -2.24 -2.01
C ALA A 298 26.54 -0.82 -1.57
N PHE A 299 25.80 -0.74 -0.46
CA PHE A 299 25.29 0.50 0.13
C PHE A 299 26.16 1.00 1.31
N GLY A 300 27.24 0.30 1.65
CA GLY A 300 28.13 0.65 2.77
C GLY A 300 27.45 0.53 4.15
N LEU A 301 26.62 -0.50 4.32
CA LEU A 301 25.87 -0.82 5.53
C LEU A 301 26.51 -1.96 6.32
N ASP A 302 26.04 -2.20 7.55
CA ASP A 302 26.45 -3.37 8.35
C ASP A 302 25.93 -4.67 7.72
N LYS A 303 26.86 -5.39 7.06
CA LYS A 303 26.58 -6.65 6.39
C LYS A 303 26.20 -7.77 7.34
N GLU A 304 26.86 -7.83 8.50
CA GLU A 304 26.70 -8.92 9.46
C GLU A 304 25.33 -8.83 10.12
N SER A 305 24.97 -7.64 10.61
CA SER A 305 23.62 -7.38 11.15
C SER A 305 22.53 -7.61 10.10
N CYS A 306 22.74 -7.18 8.84
CA CYS A 306 21.81 -7.47 7.74
C CYS A 306 21.60 -8.97 7.53
N ALA A 307 22.68 -9.76 7.44
CA ALA A 307 22.59 -11.19 7.21
C ALA A 307 21.92 -11.92 8.40
N ARG A 308 22.37 -11.64 9.62
CA ARG A 308 21.85 -12.28 10.82
C ARG A 308 20.38 -11.94 11.06
N GLY A 309 20.02 -10.66 10.99
CA GLY A 309 18.63 -10.20 11.11
C GLY A 309 17.73 -10.75 9.99
N ALA A 310 18.20 -10.77 8.74
CA ALA A 310 17.45 -11.32 7.62
C ALA A 310 17.31 -12.85 7.67
N LEU A 311 18.25 -13.60 8.26
CA LEU A 311 18.05 -15.03 8.48
C LEU A 311 16.95 -15.31 9.52
N LEU A 312 16.78 -14.41 10.48
CA LEU A 312 15.88 -14.59 11.62
C LEU A 312 14.53 -13.85 11.50
N HIS A 313 14.31 -13.03 10.45
CA HIS A 313 13.10 -12.21 10.35
C HIS A 313 11.79 -13.03 10.40
N ASP A 314 11.84 -14.26 9.89
CA ASP A 314 10.74 -15.21 9.81
C ASP A 314 10.86 -16.36 10.82
N PHE A 315 11.61 -16.17 11.91
CA PHE A 315 11.90 -17.20 12.91
C PHE A 315 10.72 -17.48 13.88
N PHE A 316 9.51 -17.65 13.34
CA PHE A 316 8.29 -17.83 14.11
C PHE A 316 8.06 -19.27 14.63
N LEU A 317 8.69 -20.29 14.03
CA LEU A 317 8.74 -21.68 14.53
C LEU A 317 7.39 -22.45 14.60
N TYR A 318 6.38 -22.08 13.82
CA TYR A 318 5.11 -22.82 13.71
C TYR A 318 4.56 -22.80 12.29
N ASP A 319 3.77 -23.79 11.87
CA ASP A 319 3.13 -23.77 10.55
C ASP A 319 1.77 -23.06 10.61
N TRP A 320 1.76 -21.79 10.20
CA TRP A 320 0.56 -20.95 10.21
C TRP A 320 -0.53 -21.35 9.19
N ARG A 321 -0.23 -22.25 8.25
CA ARG A 321 -1.23 -22.74 7.28
C ARG A 321 -2.03 -23.94 7.81
N SER A 322 -1.41 -24.77 8.63
CA SER A 322 -2.06 -25.93 9.26
C SER A 322 -2.62 -25.59 10.64
N GLU A 323 -1.95 -24.72 11.39
CA GLU A 323 -2.40 -24.24 12.68
C GLU A 323 -3.21 -22.95 12.50
N LYS A 324 -4.42 -22.88 13.09
CA LYS A 324 -5.24 -21.67 13.12
C LYS A 324 -4.59 -20.63 14.03
N HIS A 325 -3.55 -19.96 13.55
CA HIS A 325 -2.96 -18.76 14.17
C HIS A 325 -3.63 -17.51 13.60
N PRO A 326 -4.75 -17.04 14.18
CA PRO A 326 -5.39 -15.82 13.70
C PRO A 326 -4.39 -14.68 13.78
N ARG A 327 -4.28 -13.91 12.70
CA ARG A 327 -3.41 -12.72 12.62
C ARG A 327 -1.90 -13.02 12.56
N HIS A 328 -1.48 -14.20 12.08
CA HIS A 328 -0.06 -14.50 11.81
C HIS A 328 0.66 -13.34 11.10
N ALA A 329 0.06 -12.82 10.03
CA ALA A 329 0.68 -11.77 9.20
C ALA A 329 1.00 -10.46 9.97
N THR A 330 0.30 -10.13 11.06
CA THR A 330 0.57 -8.92 11.85
C THR A 330 1.35 -9.18 13.14
N ARG A 331 1.56 -10.44 13.52
CA ARG A 331 2.19 -10.82 14.80
C ARG A 331 3.51 -11.57 14.65
N HIS A 332 3.77 -12.23 13.53
CA HIS A 332 4.94 -13.11 13.43
C HIS A 332 6.27 -12.36 13.56
N ALA A 333 6.37 -11.10 13.16
CA ALA A 333 7.57 -10.31 13.39
C ALA A 333 7.94 -10.20 14.89
N GLY A 334 6.93 -9.99 15.75
CA GLY A 334 7.13 -9.97 17.21
C GLY A 334 7.49 -11.35 17.75
N ILE A 335 6.81 -12.40 17.28
CA ILE A 335 7.09 -13.79 17.72
C ILE A 335 8.49 -14.23 17.26
N ALA A 336 8.90 -13.86 16.04
CA ALA A 336 10.22 -14.14 15.51
C ALA A 336 11.30 -13.45 16.34
N LEU A 337 11.06 -12.20 16.75
CA LEU A 337 11.98 -11.48 17.65
C LEU A 337 12.08 -12.16 19.02
N GLU A 338 10.94 -12.48 19.65
CA GLU A 338 10.89 -13.18 20.94
C GLU A 338 11.65 -14.52 20.86
N ASN A 339 11.41 -15.32 19.81
CA ASN A 339 12.13 -16.55 19.56
C ASN A 339 13.62 -16.31 19.38
N ALA A 340 14.01 -15.35 18.54
CA ALA A 340 15.42 -15.08 18.27
C ALA A 340 16.17 -14.66 19.55
N GLN A 341 15.56 -13.84 20.41
CA GLN A 341 16.13 -13.42 21.70
C GLN A 341 16.25 -14.56 22.71
N MET A 342 15.43 -15.62 22.61
CA MET A 342 15.58 -16.80 23.48
C MET A 342 16.83 -17.63 23.15
N TYR A 343 17.26 -17.63 21.88
CA TYR A 343 18.33 -18.51 21.41
C TYR A 343 19.64 -17.78 21.11
N PHE A 344 19.61 -16.47 20.90
CA PHE A 344 20.76 -15.69 20.43
C PHE A 344 20.86 -14.35 21.16
N ASP A 345 22.09 -13.90 21.36
CA ASP A 345 22.35 -12.51 21.72
C ASP A 345 22.30 -11.66 20.45
N LEU A 346 21.38 -10.69 20.42
CA LEU A 346 21.11 -9.85 19.26
C LEU A 346 21.47 -8.40 19.56
N ASN A 347 22.07 -7.73 18.57
CA ASN A 347 22.25 -6.29 18.64
C ASN A 347 20.92 -5.55 18.30
N GLU A 348 20.85 -4.25 18.59
CA GLU A 348 19.62 -3.46 18.37
C GLU A 348 19.19 -3.38 16.90
N MET A 349 20.14 -3.44 15.96
CA MET A 349 19.86 -3.42 14.53
C MET A 349 19.24 -4.73 14.05
N GLU A 350 19.75 -5.87 14.50
CA GLU A 350 19.18 -7.19 14.24
C GLU A 350 17.76 -7.30 14.79
N LYS A 351 17.52 -6.80 16.01
CA LYS A 351 16.17 -6.74 16.61
C LYS A 351 15.22 -5.90 15.76
N ASP A 352 15.66 -4.73 15.32
CA ASP A 352 14.85 -3.83 14.49
C ASP A 352 14.54 -4.43 13.11
N ILE A 353 15.51 -5.08 12.45
CA ILE A 353 15.31 -5.81 11.20
C ILE A 353 14.18 -6.83 11.35
N ILE A 354 14.26 -7.67 12.39
CA ILE A 354 13.26 -8.73 12.64
C ILE A 354 11.89 -8.11 12.95
N LEU A 355 11.82 -7.05 13.76
CA LEU A 355 10.55 -6.46 14.18
C LEU A 355 9.82 -5.70 13.05
N THR A 356 10.59 -5.05 12.17
CA THR A 356 10.06 -4.07 11.21
C THR A 356 9.90 -4.61 9.79
N HIS A 357 10.41 -5.80 9.46
CA HIS A 357 10.38 -6.32 8.08
C HIS A 357 8.98 -6.36 7.45
N MET A 358 7.93 -6.56 8.26
CA MET A 358 6.53 -6.57 7.83
C MET A 358 5.89 -5.20 7.64
N TRP A 359 6.57 -4.09 7.94
CA TRP A 359 5.99 -2.76 7.72
C TRP A 359 5.56 -2.60 6.25
N PRO A 360 4.37 -2.04 5.94
CA PRO A 360 3.41 -1.34 6.81
C PRO A 360 2.34 -2.23 7.46
N LEU A 361 2.44 -3.55 7.34
CA LEU A 361 1.52 -4.48 7.98
C LEU A 361 1.75 -4.57 9.50
N SER A 362 3.02 -4.50 9.92
CA SER A 362 3.37 -4.15 11.30
C SER A 362 3.28 -2.63 11.50
N LYS A 363 3.00 -2.21 12.74
CA LYS A 363 2.88 -0.78 13.09
C LYS A 363 4.23 -0.11 13.35
N THR A 364 5.31 -0.88 13.48
CA THR A 364 6.64 -0.37 13.80
C THR A 364 7.37 0.00 12.51
N PHE A 365 7.86 1.24 12.43
CA PHE A 365 8.68 1.71 11.31
C PHE A 365 10.16 1.41 11.56
N TYR A 366 10.96 1.44 10.49
CA TYR A 366 12.41 1.17 10.54
C TYR A 366 13.15 2.23 11.36
N HIS A 367 14.14 1.81 12.16
CA HIS A 367 15.09 2.73 12.82
C HIS A 367 16.45 2.76 12.12
N TYR A 368 16.80 1.68 11.44
CA TYR A 368 18.08 1.53 10.75
C TYR A 368 17.92 1.43 9.22
N ARG A 369 18.98 1.79 8.48
CA ARG A 369 19.06 1.66 7.02
C ARG A 369 19.00 0.20 6.60
N GLU A 370 19.63 -0.65 7.40
CA GLU A 370 19.69 -2.09 7.30
C GLU A 370 18.29 -2.71 7.39
N SER A 371 17.45 -2.23 8.32
CA SER A 371 16.05 -2.66 8.45
C SER A 371 15.23 -2.34 7.20
N LEU A 372 15.38 -1.13 6.65
CA LEU A 372 14.75 -0.75 5.39
C LEU A 372 15.25 -1.64 4.23
N LEU A 373 16.56 -1.88 4.15
CA LEU A 373 17.15 -2.70 3.09
C LEU A 373 16.59 -4.12 3.15
N VAL A 374 16.68 -4.80 4.29
CA VAL A 374 16.20 -6.18 4.46
C VAL A 374 14.70 -6.26 4.15
N SER A 375 13.92 -5.28 4.61
CA SER A 375 12.49 -5.23 4.31
C SER A 375 12.15 -5.04 2.83
N MET A 376 12.96 -4.27 2.07
CA MET A 376 12.82 -4.18 0.62
C MET A 376 13.19 -5.50 -0.06
N VAL A 377 14.27 -6.15 0.37
CA VAL A 377 14.75 -7.42 -0.19
C VAL A 377 13.73 -8.54 0.04
N ASP A 378 13.17 -8.64 1.24
CA ASP A 378 12.12 -9.61 1.57
C ASP A 378 10.88 -9.43 0.68
N LYS A 379 10.38 -8.19 0.54
CA LYS A 379 9.24 -7.89 -0.34
C LYS A 379 9.51 -8.22 -1.81
N ILE A 380 10.76 -8.12 -2.27
CA ILE A 380 11.16 -8.57 -3.61
C ILE A 380 11.06 -10.09 -3.68
N GLY A 381 11.72 -10.81 -2.77
CA GLY A 381 11.74 -12.29 -2.77
C GLY A 381 10.35 -12.92 -2.66
N SER A 382 9.41 -12.24 -1.99
CA SER A 382 8.03 -12.67 -1.80
C SER A 382 7.08 -12.25 -2.95
N SER A 383 7.57 -11.50 -3.95
CA SER A 383 6.76 -11.01 -5.08
C SER A 383 6.49 -12.09 -6.13
N LYS A 384 5.22 -12.26 -6.55
CA LYS A 384 4.84 -13.14 -7.68
C LYS A 384 5.43 -12.68 -9.02
N ASP A 385 5.79 -11.40 -9.13
CA ASP A 385 6.34 -10.77 -10.32
C ASP A 385 7.88 -10.69 -10.28
N LEU A 386 8.54 -11.39 -9.35
CA LEU A 386 9.99 -11.36 -9.12
C LEU A 386 10.80 -11.45 -10.43
N VAL A 387 10.45 -12.39 -11.30
CA VAL A 387 11.16 -12.61 -12.57
C VAL A 387 11.04 -11.41 -13.50
N SER A 388 9.86 -10.78 -13.60
CA SER A 388 9.69 -9.61 -14.47
C SER A 388 10.41 -8.38 -13.92
N MET A 389 10.46 -8.23 -12.60
CA MET A 389 11.18 -7.16 -11.91
C MET A 389 12.71 -7.28 -12.10
N LEU A 390 13.25 -8.50 -12.00
CA LEU A 390 14.70 -8.74 -11.95
C LEU A 390 15.37 -9.00 -13.31
N ARG A 391 14.64 -9.39 -14.35
CA ARG A 391 15.22 -9.68 -15.68
C ARG A 391 15.93 -8.47 -16.27
N LEU A 392 17.25 -8.58 -16.47
CA LEU A 392 18.03 -7.61 -17.23
C LEU A 392 17.55 -7.57 -18.69
N PRO A 393 17.55 -6.40 -19.36
CA PRO A 393 17.24 -6.35 -20.79
C PRO A 393 18.30 -7.18 -21.54
N LYS A 394 17.87 -7.90 -22.58
CA LYS A 394 18.77 -8.66 -23.45
C LYS A 394 19.72 -7.74 -24.19
#